data_AF-A0A341EHI6-F1
#
_entry.id   AF-A0A341EHI6-F1
#
_cell.length_a   1.000
_cell.length_b   1.000
_cell.length_c   1.000
_cell.angle_alpha   90.00
_cell.angle_beta   90.00
_cell.angle_gamma   90.00
#
_symmetry.space_group_name_H-M   'P 1'
#
loop_
_entity.id
_entity.type
_entity.pdbx_description
1 polymer ?
#
loop_
_entity_poly.entity_id
_entity_poly.type
_entity_poly.pdbx_seq_one_letter_code
_entity_poly.pdbx_strand_id
1 'polypeptide(L)'
;MVRTALIAATLFALSGCVEVQQAVDDTARQGSKGVVTEILATRFPQVPKELITPFTDCIIDNADALELRELARAAVVGVDDTTAGTVRTILSRPETRTCLLAAAPAAGMTL
;
A
#
# COMPACT_ATOMS: atom_id res chain seq x y z
N MET A 1 -29.74 16.68 -30.57
CA MET A 1 -28.65 15.81 -31.05
C MET A 1 -27.30 16.22 -30.47
N VAL A 2 -26.89 17.50 -30.53
CA VAL A 2 -25.62 17.98 -29.92
C VAL A 2 -25.57 17.82 -28.39
N ARG A 3 -26.69 18.09 -27.69
CA ARG A 3 -26.77 17.94 -26.22
C ARG A 3 -26.59 16.51 -25.73
N THR A 4 -27.17 15.52 -26.44
CA THR A 4 -27.01 14.10 -26.11
C THR A 4 -25.61 13.59 -26.43
N ALA A 5 -24.96 14.11 -27.48
CA ALA A 5 -23.57 13.81 -27.79
C ALA A 5 -22.59 14.36 -26.72
N LEU A 6 -22.86 15.54 -26.17
CA LEU A 6 -22.06 16.14 -25.09
C LEU A 6 -22.16 15.36 -23.77
N ILE A 7 -23.34 14.83 -23.45
CA ILE A 7 -23.55 13.99 -22.25
C ILE A 7 -22.83 12.65 -22.43
N ALA A 8 -22.94 12.00 -23.60
CA ALA A 8 -22.21 10.77 -23.86
C ALA A 8 -20.69 10.95 -23.79
N ALA A 9 -20.15 12.03 -24.37
CA ALA A 9 -18.71 12.32 -24.34
C ALA A 9 -18.17 12.56 -22.93
N THR A 10 -18.96 13.19 -22.05
CA THR A 10 -18.57 13.42 -20.65
C THR A 10 -18.59 12.13 -19.81
N LEU A 11 -19.52 11.20 -20.07
CA LEU A 11 -19.51 9.89 -19.41
C LEU A 11 -18.31 9.03 -19.82
N PHE A 12 -17.91 9.05 -21.09
CA PHE A 12 -16.72 8.33 -21.57
C PHE A 12 -15.39 8.92 -21.05
N ALA A 13 -15.33 10.23 -20.81
CA ALA A 13 -14.16 10.86 -20.20
C ALA A 13 -13.96 10.45 -18.73
N LEU A 14 -15.07 10.20 -18.00
CA LEU A 14 -15.01 9.77 -16.60
C LEU A 14 -14.54 8.32 -16.43
N SER A 15 -14.89 7.41 -17.36
CA SER A 15 -14.45 6.01 -17.27
C SER A 15 -12.93 5.87 -17.44
N GLY A 16 -12.30 6.70 -18.27
CA GLY A 16 -10.85 6.68 -18.44
C GLY A 16 -10.07 7.12 -17.19
N CYS A 17 -10.62 8.03 -16.37
CA CYS A 17 -9.98 8.44 -15.12
C CYS A 17 -9.97 7.33 -14.07
N VAL A 18 -11.02 6.49 -14.01
CA VAL A 18 -11.10 5.39 -13.05
C VAL A 18 -10.08 4.30 -13.39
N GLU A 19 -10.00 3.90 -14.66
CA GLU A 19 -9.05 2.88 -15.10
C GLU A 19 -7.59 3.31 -14.91
N VAL A 20 -7.27 4.57 -15.23
CA VAL A 20 -5.93 5.12 -15.01
C VAL A 20 -5.60 5.19 -13.51
N GLN A 21 -6.57 5.59 -12.68
CA GLN A 21 -6.35 5.66 -11.24
C GLN A 21 -6.08 4.27 -10.65
N GLN A 22 -6.83 3.25 -11.09
CA GLN A 22 -6.61 1.86 -10.66
C GLN A 22 -5.23 1.34 -11.08
N ALA A 23 -4.78 1.61 -12.31
CA ALA A 23 -3.45 1.20 -12.77
C ALA A 23 -2.31 1.90 -12.00
N VAL A 24 -2.50 3.17 -11.63
CA VAL A 24 -1.57 3.91 -10.78
C VAL A 24 -1.52 3.33 -9.38
N ASP A 25 -2.68 2.97 -8.81
CA ASP A 25 -2.77 2.37 -7.49
C ASP A 25 -2.08 0.99 -7.44
N ASP A 26 -2.24 0.16 -8.47
CA ASP A 26 -1.56 -1.14 -8.57
C ASP A 26 -0.04 -0.98 -8.69
N THR A 27 0.41 0.00 -9.48
CA THR A 27 1.83 0.32 -9.62
C THR A 27 2.40 0.85 -8.31
N ALA A 28 1.67 1.72 -7.62
CA ALA A 28 2.06 2.23 -6.31
C ALA A 28 2.14 1.11 -5.27
N ARG A 29 1.22 0.14 -5.28
CA ARG A 29 1.29 -1.06 -4.42
C ARG A 29 2.57 -1.84 -4.65
N GLN A 30 2.93 -2.10 -5.90
CA GLN A 30 4.17 -2.84 -6.22
C GLN A 30 5.42 -2.08 -5.77
N GLY A 31 5.51 -0.78 -6.07
CA GLY A 31 6.63 0.07 -5.65
C GLY A 31 6.76 0.15 -4.13
N SER A 32 5.63 0.20 -3.43
CA SER A 32 5.58 0.27 -1.97
C SER A 32 6.03 -1.02 -1.29
N LYS A 33 5.79 -2.20 -1.86
CA LYS A 33 6.20 -3.49 -1.25
C LYS A 33 7.70 -3.58 -1.00
N GLY A 34 8.51 -3.15 -1.96
CA GLY A 34 9.97 -3.13 -1.83
C GLY A 34 10.43 -2.20 -0.71
N VAL A 35 9.86 -0.99 -0.68
CA VAL A 35 10.15 0.03 0.33
C VAL A 35 9.74 -0.42 1.73
N VAL A 36 8.54 -0.96 1.90
CA VAL A 36 8.06 -1.42 3.20
C VAL A 36 8.92 -2.57 3.71
N THR A 37 9.32 -3.50 2.83
CA THR A 37 10.25 -4.59 3.18
C THR A 37 11.60 -4.04 3.66
N GLU A 38 12.17 -3.05 2.96
CA GLU A 38 13.41 -2.38 3.36
C GLU A 38 13.27 -1.66 4.70
N ILE A 39 12.17 -0.93 4.91
CA ILE A 39 11.89 -0.22 6.16
C ILE A 39 11.77 -1.20 7.31
N LEU A 40 11.04 -2.30 7.15
CA LEU A 40 10.93 -3.32 8.19
C LEU A 40 12.31 -3.88 8.55
N ALA A 41 13.16 -4.17 7.55
CA ALA A 41 14.49 -4.71 7.78
C ALA A 41 15.47 -3.70 8.42
N THR A 42 15.35 -2.40 8.14
CA THR A 42 16.33 -1.38 8.54
C THR A 42 15.90 -0.53 9.73
N ARG A 43 14.60 -0.27 9.89
CA ARG A 43 14.02 0.64 10.89
C ARG A 43 13.16 -0.07 11.93
N PHE A 44 12.79 -1.33 11.70
CA PHE A 44 12.00 -2.14 12.65
C PHE A 44 12.70 -3.48 12.95
N PRO A 45 13.89 -3.47 13.58
CA PRO A 45 14.66 -4.69 13.86
C PRO A 45 13.92 -5.68 14.79
N GLN A 46 12.85 -5.23 15.47
CA GLN A 46 11.99 -6.09 16.26
C GLN A 46 11.10 -7.03 15.43
N VAL A 47 10.98 -6.81 14.11
CA VAL A 47 10.17 -7.66 13.23
C VAL A 47 11.02 -8.87 12.81
N PRO A 48 10.62 -10.11 13.16
CA PRO A 48 11.29 -11.32 12.70
C PRO A 48 11.34 -11.39 11.19
N LYS A 49 12.41 -11.97 10.63
CA LYS A 49 12.62 -12.03 9.17
C LYS A 49 11.51 -12.82 8.47
N GLU A 50 11.04 -13.85 9.14
CA GLU A 50 9.95 -14.73 8.70
C GLU A 50 8.62 -13.97 8.61
N LEU A 51 8.50 -12.85 9.34
CA LEU A 51 7.32 -12.01 9.38
C LEU A 51 7.42 -10.76 8.51
N ILE A 52 8.55 -10.52 7.83
CA ILE A 52 8.67 -9.35 6.97
C ILE A 52 7.62 -9.40 5.85
N THR A 53 7.49 -10.54 5.15
CA THR A 53 6.50 -10.69 4.06
C THR A 53 5.06 -10.45 4.53
N PRO A 54 4.52 -11.15 5.57
CA PRO A 54 3.15 -10.90 6.01
C PRO A 54 2.95 -9.49 6.57
N PHE A 55 3.97 -8.87 7.18
CA PHE A 55 3.89 -7.47 7.59
C PHE A 55 3.78 -6.55 6.38
N THR A 56 4.65 -6.73 5.39
CA THR A 56 4.62 -5.97 4.14
C THR A 56 3.24 -6.08 3.49
N ASP A 57 2.71 -7.29 3.31
CA ASP A 57 1.42 -7.49 2.65
C ASP A 57 0.28 -6.83 3.43
N CYS A 58 0.19 -7.04 4.75
CA CYS A 58 -0.84 -6.40 5.57
C CYS A 58 -0.75 -4.87 5.59
N ILE A 59 0.46 -4.29 5.58
CA ILE A 59 0.65 -2.84 5.50
C ILE A 59 0.14 -2.33 4.15
N ILE A 60 0.51 -2.97 3.04
CA ILE A 60 0.10 -2.55 1.70
C ILE A 60 -1.41 -2.68 1.52
N ASP A 61 -2.02 -3.73 2.03
CA ASP A 61 -3.45 -3.99 1.90
C ASP A 61 -4.31 -2.99 2.70
N ASN A 62 -3.78 -2.46 3.79
CA ASN A 62 -4.47 -1.51 4.67
C ASN A 62 -4.00 -0.07 4.50
N ALA A 63 -3.13 0.22 3.52
CA ALA A 63 -2.70 1.57 3.18
C ALA A 63 -3.71 2.25 2.24
N ASP A 64 -3.89 3.56 2.40
CA ASP A 64 -4.67 4.36 1.46
C ASP A 64 -3.81 4.82 0.25
N ALA A 65 -4.45 5.37 -0.78
CA ALA A 65 -3.77 5.75 -2.02
C ALA A 65 -2.70 6.83 -1.82
N LEU A 66 -2.86 7.73 -0.84
CA LEU A 66 -1.86 8.76 -0.55
C LEU A 66 -0.65 8.14 0.15
N GLU A 67 -0.90 7.27 1.12
CA GLU A 67 0.16 6.51 1.81
C GLU A 67 0.95 5.63 0.82
N LEU A 68 0.27 4.89 -0.06
CA LEU A 68 0.92 4.07 -1.08
C LEU A 68 1.75 4.90 -2.05
N ARG A 69 1.29 6.09 -2.44
CA ARG A 69 2.09 6.99 -3.27
C ARG A 69 3.33 7.50 -2.55
N GLU A 70 3.22 7.81 -1.25
CA GLU A 70 4.35 8.27 -0.44
C GLU A 70 5.38 7.15 -0.26
N LEU A 71 4.92 5.93 0.06
CA LEU A 71 5.77 4.75 0.15
C LEU A 71 6.44 4.45 -1.20
N ALA A 72 5.70 4.49 -2.32
CA ALA A 72 6.27 4.28 -3.65
C ALA A 72 7.31 5.36 -4.02
N ARG A 73 7.11 6.62 -3.62
CA ARG A 73 8.08 7.70 -3.83
C ARG A 73 9.40 7.41 -3.13
N ALA A 74 9.35 6.88 -1.91
CA ALA A 74 10.54 6.53 -1.13
C ALA A 74 11.42 5.47 -1.82
N ALA A 75 10.90 4.71 -2.79
CA ALA A 75 11.70 3.81 -3.62
C ALA A 75 12.75 4.57 -4.47
N VAL A 76 12.49 5.83 -4.79
CA VAL A 76 13.35 6.68 -5.62
C VAL A 76 14.19 7.64 -4.78
N VAL A 77 13.57 8.28 -3.79
CA VAL A 77 14.24 9.30 -2.95
C VAL A 77 14.95 8.72 -1.73
N GLY A 78 14.71 7.44 -1.42
CA GLY A 78 15.20 6.77 -0.21
C GLY A 78 14.21 6.83 0.95
N VAL A 79 14.39 5.91 1.90
CA VAL A 79 13.54 5.77 3.09
C VAL A 79 13.99 6.66 4.24
N ASP A 80 13.05 7.39 4.84
CA ASP A 80 13.31 8.35 5.91
C ASP A 80 12.36 8.15 7.11
N ASP A 81 12.43 9.06 8.09
CA ASP A 81 11.61 9.01 9.29
C ASP A 81 10.12 9.28 9.00
N THR A 82 9.81 10.06 7.95
CA THR A 82 8.44 10.26 7.45
C THR A 82 7.86 8.94 6.98
N THR A 83 8.63 8.21 6.17
CA THR A 83 8.24 6.91 5.61
C THR A 83 8.02 5.87 6.72
N ALA A 84 8.91 5.84 7.72
CA ALA A 84 8.75 4.99 8.90
C ALA A 84 7.52 5.40 9.75
N GLY A 85 7.23 6.70 9.84
CA GLY A 85 6.02 7.24 10.47
C GLY A 85 4.75 6.75 9.79
N THR A 86 4.70 6.81 8.45
CA THR A 86 3.59 6.29 7.65
C THR A 86 3.36 4.80 7.93
N VAL A 87 4.41 3.98 7.91
CA VAL A 87 4.30 2.55 8.25
C VAL A 87 3.76 2.34 9.67
N ARG A 88 4.22 3.12 10.66
CA ARG A 88 3.69 3.04 12.05
C ARG A 88 2.21 3.40 12.12
N THR A 89 1.80 4.44 11.40
CA THR A 89 0.39 4.85 11.33
C THR A 89 -0.46 3.71 10.80
N ILE A 90 -0.07 3.08 9.70
CA ILE A 90 -0.79 1.95 9.11
C ILE A 90 -0.82 0.76 10.08
N LEU A 91 0.30 0.41 10.70
CA LEU A 91 0.38 -0.67 11.70
C LEU A 91 -0.51 -0.42 12.93
N SER A 92 -0.75 0.85 13.29
CA SER A 92 -1.61 1.19 14.43
C SER A 92 -3.10 0.95 14.15
N ARG A 93 -3.49 0.79 12.89
CA ARG A 93 -4.88 0.53 12.49
C ARG A 93 -5.35 -0.85 12.98
N PRO A 94 -6.60 -0.98 13.45
CA PRO A 94 -7.13 -2.25 13.93
C PRO A 94 -7.23 -3.30 12.81
N GLU A 95 -7.52 -2.89 11.58
CA GLU A 95 -7.63 -3.76 10.40
C GLU A 95 -6.26 -4.40 10.08
N THR A 96 -5.19 -3.60 10.09
CA THR A 96 -3.81 -4.09 9.90
C THR A 96 -3.43 -5.09 10.97
N ARG A 97 -3.74 -4.82 12.24
CA ARG A 97 -3.49 -5.75 13.36
C ARG A 97 -4.25 -7.06 13.18
N THR A 98 -5.48 -6.99 12.71
CA THR A 98 -6.31 -8.18 12.44
C THR A 98 -5.73 -9.01 11.29
N CYS A 99 -5.26 -8.35 10.23
CA CYS A 99 -4.55 -9.00 9.12
C CYS A 99 -3.30 -9.75 9.62
N LEU A 100 -2.48 -9.11 10.45
CA LEU A 100 -1.27 -9.72 11.02
C LEU A 100 -1.59 -10.96 11.87
N LEU A 101 -2.64 -10.89 12.69
CA LEU A 101 -3.09 -12.04 13.49
C LEU A 101 -3.59 -13.19 12.61
N ALA A 102 -4.27 -12.88 11.50
CA ALA A 102 -4.70 -13.88 10.54
C ALA A 102 -3.53 -14.48 9.72
N ALA A 103 -2.48 -13.70 9.48
CA ALA A 103 -1.28 -14.13 8.78
C ALA A 103 -0.30 -14.93 9.66
N ALA A 104 -0.38 -14.79 10.99
CA ALA A 104 0.44 -15.51 11.96
C ALA A 104 0.54 -17.04 11.74
N PRO A 105 -0.57 -17.79 11.55
CA PRO A 105 -0.49 -19.24 11.29
C PRO A 105 0.20 -19.57 9.96
N ALA A 106 0.08 -18.71 8.94
CA ALA A 106 0.76 -18.89 7.66
C ALA A 106 2.27 -18.63 7.74
N ALA A 107 2.71 -17.83 8.71
CA ALA A 107 4.11 -17.54 8.97
C ALA A 107 4.81 -18.59 9.86
N GLY A 108 4.15 -19.71 10.17
CA GLY A 108 4.73 -20.79 10.99
C GLY A 108 4.77 -20.49 12.49
N MET A 109 4.09 -19.44 12.97
CA MET A 109 3.85 -19.25 14.39
C MET A 109 2.72 -20.17 14.84
N THR A 110 3.05 -21.43 15.10
CA THR A 110 2.25 -22.27 15.99
C THR A 110 2.39 -21.72 17.40
N LEU A 111 1.34 -21.08 17.92
CA LEU A 111 1.25 -20.75 19.36
C LEU A 111 1.25 -22.02 20.20
#